data_AF-A0A4Y5YB84-F1
#
_entry.id   AF-A0A4Y5YB84-F1
#
_cell.length_a   1.000
_cell.length_b   1.000
_cell.length_c   1.000
_cell.angle_alpha   90.00
_cell.angle_beta   90.00
_cell.angle_gamma   90.00
#
_symmetry.space_group_name_H-M   'P 1'
#
loop_
_entity.id
_entity.type
_entity.pdbx_description
1 polymer ?
#
loop_
_entity_poly.entity_id
_entity_poly.type
_entity_poly.pdbx_seq_one_letter_code
_entity_poly.pdbx_strand_id
1 'polypeptide(L)'
;MSQVIRITDDLYKRLESHADGFATPSSVIEKILDAYEGKEPSVNQESDQHSISHKLELMFYPESEEEFKKKFMAIKQAFVKITFSNGTTEIRDWVSTRFTESSSVSGNLRSGYLRGWKKKGIVKAEVALSKSEFNT
;
A
#
# COMPACT_ATOMS: atom_id res chain seq x y z
N MET A 1 -17.08 -1.45 -35.93
CA MET A 1 -18.44 -1.99 -35.71
C MET A 1 -18.67 -2.07 -34.22
N SER A 2 -19.70 -1.42 -33.69
CA SER A 2 -20.12 -1.61 -32.29
C SER A 2 -20.88 -2.94 -32.18
N GLN A 3 -20.52 -3.76 -31.19
CA GLN A 3 -21.24 -5.01 -30.89
C GLN A 3 -22.28 -4.73 -29.81
N VAL A 4 -23.50 -5.26 -29.97
CA VAL A 4 -24.60 -5.07 -29.03
C VAL A 4 -24.91 -6.40 -28.36
N ILE A 5 -24.77 -6.43 -27.03
CA ILE A 5 -25.17 -7.56 -26.21
C ILE A 5 -26.54 -7.24 -25.60
N ARG A 6 -27.52 -8.13 -25.79
CA ARG A 6 -28.84 -8.01 -25.15
C ARG A 6 -28.86 -8.85 -23.89
N ILE A 7 -29.16 -8.21 -22.77
CA ILE A 7 -29.34 -8.84 -21.48
C ILE A 7 -30.70 -8.45 -20.90
N THR A 8 -31.16 -9.19 -19.90
CA THR A 8 -32.37 -8.84 -19.16
C THR A 8 -32.14 -7.64 -18.25
N ASP A 9 -33.19 -6.88 -17.95
CA ASP A 9 -33.14 -5.74 -17.04
C ASP A 9 -32.60 -6.12 -15.65
N ASP A 10 -32.96 -7.31 -15.15
CA ASP A 10 -32.48 -7.81 -13.86
C ASP A 10 -30.96 -8.01 -13.86
N LEU A 11 -30.43 -8.61 -14.94
CA LEU A 11 -28.99 -8.81 -15.09
C LEU A 11 -28.25 -7.48 -15.25
N TYR A 12 -28.84 -6.52 -15.95
CA TYR A 12 -28.29 -5.17 -16.08
C TYR A 12 -28.20 -4.47 -14.71
N LYS A 13 -29.27 -4.48 -13.92
CA LYS A 13 -29.29 -3.87 -12.57
C LYS A 13 -28.29 -4.53 -11.62
N ARG A 14 -28.13 -5.86 -11.71
CA ARG A 14 -27.10 -6.57 -10.95
C ARG A 14 -25.70 -6.11 -11.34
N LEU A 15 -25.41 -5.96 -12.63
CA LEU A 15 -24.12 -5.41 -13.11
C LEU A 15 -23.91 -3.96 -12.61
N GLU A 16 -24.95 -3.13 -12.67
CA GLU A 16 -24.93 -1.75 -12.19
C GLU A 16 -24.63 -1.66 -10.68
N SER A 17 -25.20 -2.57 -9.87
CA SER A 17 -24.93 -2.61 -8.43
C SER A 17 -23.47 -2.92 -8.08
N HIS A 18 -22.75 -3.58 -8.98
CA HIS A 18 -21.32 -3.84 -8.84
C HIS A 18 -20.45 -2.76 -9.49
N ALA A 19 -21.06 -1.78 -10.16
CA ALA A 19 -20.39 -0.66 -10.79
C ALA A 19 -20.12 0.52 -9.83
N ASP A 20 -20.52 0.42 -8.56
CA ASP A 20 -20.24 1.46 -7.55
C ASP A 20 -18.71 1.56 -7.34
N GLY A 21 -18.10 2.62 -7.86
CA GLY A 21 -16.63 2.79 -7.95
C GLY A 21 -15.99 2.42 -9.31
N PHE A 22 -16.78 2.17 -10.36
CA PHE A 22 -16.28 1.89 -11.73
C PHE A 22 -16.76 2.94 -12.73
N ALA A 23 -15.87 3.34 -13.64
CA ALA A 23 -16.15 4.41 -14.59
C ALA A 23 -17.19 4.03 -15.68
N THR A 24 -17.34 2.75 -16.06
CA THR A 24 -18.26 2.31 -17.14
C THR A 24 -18.77 0.86 -16.99
N PRO A 25 -19.90 0.47 -17.61
CA PRO A 25 -20.35 -0.93 -17.65
C PRO A 25 -19.33 -1.89 -18.29
N SER A 26 -18.54 -1.43 -19.25
CA SER A 26 -17.49 -2.23 -19.89
C SER A 26 -16.41 -2.66 -18.90
N SER A 27 -16.01 -1.78 -17.96
CA SER A 27 -14.97 -2.12 -16.99
C SER A 27 -15.42 -3.16 -15.96
N VAL A 28 -16.73 -3.27 -15.71
CA VAL A 28 -17.31 -4.34 -14.89
C VAL A 28 -17.24 -5.68 -15.63
N ILE A 29 -17.60 -5.69 -16.92
CA ILE A 29 -17.56 -6.90 -17.76
C ILE A 29 -16.12 -7.41 -17.89
N GLU A 30 -15.15 -6.53 -18.13
CA GLU A 30 -13.73 -6.88 -18.21
C GLU A 30 -13.23 -7.53 -16.91
N LYS A 31 -13.59 -6.99 -15.73
CA LYS A 31 -13.21 -7.60 -14.46
C LYS A 31 -13.82 -8.98 -14.22
N ILE A 32 -15.07 -9.18 -14.65
CA ILE A 32 -15.72 -10.49 -14.53
C ILE A 32 -14.99 -11.52 -15.40
N LEU A 33 -14.59 -11.12 -16.62
CA LEU A 33 -13.82 -11.97 -17.51
C LEU A 33 -12.42 -12.26 -16.93
N ASP A 34 -11.72 -11.25 -16.43
CA ASP A 34 -10.39 -11.44 -15.82
C ASP A 34 -10.45 -12.39 -14.61
N ALA A 35 -11.48 -12.26 -13.77
CA ALA A 35 -11.70 -13.15 -12.63
C ALA A 35 -11.99 -14.60 -13.06
N TYR A 36 -12.82 -14.79 -14.10
CA TYR A 36 -13.12 -16.11 -14.64
C TYR A 36 -11.91 -16.75 -15.34
N GLU A 37 -11.11 -15.95 -16.05
CA GLU A 37 -9.92 -16.39 -16.77
C GLU A 37 -8.68 -16.54 -15.86
N GLY A 38 -8.81 -16.24 -14.56
CA GLY A 38 -7.71 -16.33 -13.60
C GLY A 38 -6.60 -15.32 -13.85
N LYS A 39 -6.89 -14.22 -14.55
CA LYS A 39 -5.97 -13.11 -14.75
C LYS A 39 -5.91 -12.31 -13.46
N GLU A 40 -4.77 -12.34 -12.78
CA GLU A 40 -4.54 -11.40 -11.68
C GLU A 40 -4.64 -9.96 -12.20
N PRO A 41 -5.27 -9.04 -11.46
CA PRO A 41 -5.49 -7.68 -11.93
C PRO A 41 -4.14 -7.01 -12.23
N SER A 42 -3.84 -6.84 -13.51
CA SER A 42 -2.70 -6.05 -13.96
C SER A 42 -3.00 -4.59 -13.66
N VAL A 43 -2.46 -4.10 -12.55
CA VAL A 43 -2.55 -2.71 -12.13
C VAL A 43 -1.85 -1.82 -13.17
N ASN A 44 -2.62 -1.32 -14.13
CA ASN A 44 -2.31 -0.12 -14.88
C ASN A 44 -3.60 0.72 -14.92
N GLN A 45 -3.45 2.01 -14.66
CA GLN A 45 -4.45 3.09 -14.68
C GLN A 45 -5.05 3.47 -13.31
N GLU A 46 -4.30 4.35 -12.64
CA GLU A 46 -4.74 5.71 -12.24
C GLU A 46 -6.26 5.95 -12.11
N SER A 47 -6.79 5.90 -10.89
CA SER A 47 -7.43 7.03 -10.17
C SER A 47 -8.22 6.55 -8.94
N ASP A 48 -7.95 7.23 -7.82
CA ASP A 48 -8.72 7.43 -6.59
C ASP A 48 -9.37 6.26 -5.79
N GLN A 49 -8.72 5.98 -4.65
CA GLN A 49 -9.27 6.05 -3.29
C GLN A 49 -10.56 5.26 -2.94
N HIS A 50 -10.53 3.92 -3.00
CA HIS A 50 -10.92 3.03 -1.88
C HIS A 50 -10.61 1.57 -2.25
N SER A 51 -9.45 1.06 -1.86
CA SER A 51 -9.16 -0.38 -1.96
C SER A 51 -8.24 -0.79 -0.83
N ILE A 52 -8.82 -1.39 0.21
CA ILE A 52 -8.04 -2.21 1.12
C ILE A 52 -7.68 -3.48 0.37
N SER A 53 -6.37 -3.62 0.12
CA SER A 53 -5.61 -4.87 0.06
C SER A 53 -4.63 -4.94 -1.12
N HIS A 54 -3.69 -3.98 -1.19
CA HIS A 54 -2.31 -4.14 -1.72
C HIS A 54 -1.43 -2.90 -1.39
N LYS A 55 -1.74 -2.13 -0.34
CA LYS A 55 -0.97 -0.92 0.02
C LYS A 55 -0.12 -1.23 1.25
N LEU A 56 1.19 -1.03 1.13
CA LEU A 56 2.11 -1.01 2.26
C LEU A 56 1.74 0.16 3.17
N GLU A 57 1.35 -0.13 4.40
CA GLU A 57 1.07 0.87 5.42
C GLU A 57 2.38 1.36 6.06
N LEU A 58 2.56 2.68 6.14
CA LEU A 58 3.71 3.31 6.78
C LEU A 58 3.21 4.16 7.95
N MET A 59 3.71 3.89 9.15
CA MET A 59 3.42 4.69 10.35
C MET A 59 4.70 5.26 10.92
N PHE A 60 4.64 6.51 11.37
CA PHE A 60 5.77 7.24 11.95
C PHE A 60 5.41 7.68 13.36
N TYR A 61 6.27 7.35 14.31
CA TYR A 61 6.17 7.76 15.70
C TYR A 61 7.26 8.81 15.99
N PRO A 62 6.94 9.87 16.75
CA PRO A 62 5.76 10.02 17.60
C PRO A 62 4.45 10.44 16.90
N GLU A 63 4.46 11.21 15.80
CA GLU A 63 3.21 11.71 15.19
C GLU A 63 3.20 11.80 13.65
N SER A 64 4.28 12.26 13.00
CA SER A 64 4.33 12.43 11.54
C SER A 64 5.72 12.17 10.93
N GLU A 65 5.78 11.94 9.61
CA GLU A 65 7.06 11.74 8.90
C GLU A 65 7.99 12.96 9.04
N GLU A 66 7.45 14.17 9.01
CA GLU A 66 8.25 15.41 9.13
C GLU A 66 8.83 15.59 10.53
N GLU A 67 8.05 15.35 11.58
CA GLU A 67 8.54 15.41 12.95
C GLU A 67 9.55 14.32 13.25
N PHE A 68 9.25 13.09 12.81
CA PHE A 68 10.19 11.99 12.89
C PHE A 68 11.50 12.36 12.21
N LYS A 69 11.44 12.92 10.99
CA LYS A 69 12.62 13.33 10.23
C LYS A 69 13.47 14.35 10.98
N LYS A 70 12.88 15.39 11.57
CA LYS A 70 13.59 16.41 12.35
C LYS A 70 14.36 15.79 13.51
N LYS A 71 13.71 14.92 14.29
CA LYS A 71 14.31 14.25 15.46
C LYS A 71 15.34 13.19 15.05
N PHE A 72 15.04 12.38 14.04
CA PHE A 72 15.96 11.38 13.49
C PHE A 72 17.23 12.04 12.93
N MET A 73 17.13 13.24 12.36
CA MET A 73 18.30 13.97 11.87
C MET A 73 19.26 14.40 12.99
N ALA A 74 18.78 14.58 14.23
CA ALA A 74 19.64 14.88 15.37
C ALA A 74 20.29 13.62 15.96
N ILE A 75 19.52 12.54 16.11
CA ILE A 75 19.96 11.32 16.82
C ILE A 75 20.67 10.33 15.88
N LYS A 76 20.33 10.35 14.57
CA LYS A 76 20.81 9.44 13.51
C LYS A 76 20.54 7.96 13.75
N GLN A 77 19.68 7.63 14.71
CA GLN A 77 19.29 6.29 15.09
C GLN A 77 17.78 6.21 15.28
N ALA A 78 17.18 5.12 14.81
CA ALA A 78 15.77 4.79 14.89
C ALA A 78 15.58 3.26 14.81
N PHE A 79 14.32 2.82 14.85
CA PHE A 79 13.93 1.43 14.71
C PHE A 79 12.83 1.31 13.66
N VAL A 80 12.85 0.22 12.90
CA VAL A 80 11.85 -0.12 11.90
C VAL A 80 11.23 -1.46 12.28
N LYS A 81 9.95 -1.45 12.64
CA LYS A 81 9.15 -2.65 12.89
C LYS A 81 8.36 -2.98 11.64
N ILE A 82 8.58 -4.19 11.12
CA ILE A 82 7.99 -4.71 9.89
C ILE A 82 6.97 -5.77 10.28
N THR A 83 5.75 -5.64 9.77
CA THR A 83 4.70 -6.65 9.93
C THR A 83 4.48 -7.36 8.59
N PHE A 84 4.48 -8.68 8.63
CA PHE A 84 4.26 -9.55 7.48
C PHE A 84 2.81 -10.03 7.40
N SER A 85 2.38 -10.45 6.22
CA SER A 85 1.02 -10.96 5.95
C SER A 85 0.69 -12.22 6.73
N ASN A 86 1.69 -12.98 7.19
CA ASN A 86 1.52 -14.13 8.07
C ASN A 86 1.34 -13.75 9.56
N GLY A 87 1.26 -12.46 9.88
CA GLY A 87 1.11 -11.94 11.25
C GLY A 87 2.42 -11.84 12.04
N THR A 88 3.54 -12.29 11.50
CA THR A 88 4.84 -12.15 12.18
C THR A 88 5.36 -10.72 12.11
N THR A 89 6.18 -10.34 13.08
CA THR A 89 6.82 -9.02 13.13
C THR A 89 8.32 -9.13 13.33
N GLU A 90 9.06 -8.25 12.66
CA GLU A 90 10.52 -8.12 12.80
C GLU A 90 10.87 -6.67 13.15
N ILE A 91 11.77 -6.45 14.13
CA ILE A 91 12.28 -5.10 14.45
C ILE A 91 13.74 -5.02 14.04
N ARG A 92 14.09 -3.98 13.29
CA ARG A 92 15.47 -3.70 12.86
C ARG A 92 15.93 -2.34 13.34
N ASP A 93 17.20 -2.25 13.67
CA ASP A 93 17.86 -0.99 13.98
C ASP A 93 18.15 -0.23 12.67
N TRP A 94 17.93 1.09 12.69
CA TRP A 94 18.21 1.98 11.59
C TRP A 94 19.15 3.09 12.02
N VAL A 95 20.39 3.02 11.54
CA VAL A 95 21.42 4.06 11.73
C VAL A 95 21.74 4.70 10.39
N SER A 96 21.72 6.02 10.32
CA SER A 96 22.05 6.75 9.08
C SER A 96 22.82 8.04 9.36
N THR A 97 24.13 7.93 9.49
CA THR A 97 25.03 9.06 9.80
C THR A 97 25.03 10.15 8.72
N ARG A 98 24.75 9.79 7.47
CA ARG A 98 24.71 10.70 6.31
C ARG A 98 23.32 11.25 6.02
N PHE A 99 22.32 10.99 6.87
CA PHE A 99 20.98 11.50 6.65
C PHE A 99 20.95 13.02 6.75
N THR A 100 20.46 13.70 5.72
CA THR A 100 20.40 15.17 5.62
C THR A 100 18.96 15.68 5.53
N GLU A 101 18.79 16.99 5.56
CA GLU A 101 17.49 17.63 5.34
C GLU A 101 16.91 17.32 3.95
N SER A 102 17.74 17.15 2.92
CA SER A 102 17.29 16.73 1.58
C SER A 102 16.93 15.23 1.50
N SER A 103 17.22 14.44 2.53
CA SER A 103 16.93 13.01 2.53
C SER A 103 15.43 12.75 2.74
N SER A 104 14.89 11.74 2.06
CA SER A 104 13.51 11.26 2.25
C SER A 104 13.49 10.05 3.19
N VAL A 105 12.67 10.10 4.25
CA VAL A 105 12.53 8.98 5.20
C VAL A 105 11.89 7.79 4.48
N SER A 106 10.70 7.99 3.91
CA SER A 106 9.98 7.01 3.10
C SER A 106 10.81 6.46 1.93
N GLY A 107 11.59 7.29 1.25
CA GLY A 107 12.50 6.89 0.18
C GLY A 107 13.59 5.92 0.66
N ASN A 108 14.23 6.20 1.80
CA ASN A 108 15.24 5.32 2.40
C ASN A 108 14.63 3.99 2.86
N LEU A 109 13.42 4.03 3.45
CA LEU A 109 12.70 2.81 3.85
C LEU A 109 12.40 1.93 2.63
N ARG A 110 11.90 2.51 1.53
CA ARG A 110 11.52 1.79 0.31
C ARG A 110 12.70 1.24 -0.47
N SER A 111 13.83 1.94 -0.50
CA SER A 111 15.05 1.46 -1.15
C SER A 111 15.84 0.46 -0.28
N GLY A 112 15.63 0.49 1.04
CA GLY A 112 16.26 -0.40 2.02
C GLY A 112 15.31 -1.48 2.55
N TYR A 113 14.84 -1.31 3.80
CA TYR A 113 14.08 -2.29 4.58
C TYR A 113 12.86 -2.86 3.83
N LEU A 114 12.15 -2.00 3.10
CA LEU A 114 10.91 -2.30 2.40
C LEU A 114 11.15 -2.58 0.90
N ARG A 115 12.42 -2.78 0.50
CA ARG A 115 12.74 -3.16 -0.88
C ARG A 115 12.14 -4.52 -1.20
N GLY A 116 11.34 -4.56 -2.27
CA GLY A 116 10.62 -5.76 -2.69
C GLY A 116 9.54 -6.22 -1.71
N TRP A 117 8.99 -5.31 -0.90
CA TRP A 117 8.01 -5.58 0.16
C TRP A 117 6.87 -6.52 -0.27
N LYS A 118 6.32 -6.34 -1.49
CA LYS A 118 5.23 -7.18 -2.01
C LYS A 118 5.64 -8.65 -2.12
N LYS A 119 6.84 -8.93 -2.66
CA LYS A 119 7.39 -10.30 -2.78
C LYS A 119 7.75 -10.90 -1.42
N LYS A 120 8.09 -10.05 -0.44
CA LYS A 120 8.41 -10.46 0.93
C LYS A 120 7.17 -10.65 1.80
N GLY A 121 5.97 -10.34 1.30
CA GLY A 121 4.73 -10.39 2.08
C GLY A 121 4.68 -9.35 3.19
N ILE A 122 5.38 -8.22 3.07
CA ILE A 122 5.31 -7.14 4.07
C ILE A 122 4.01 -6.37 3.87
N VAL A 123 3.26 -6.10 4.93
CA VAL A 123 1.97 -5.38 4.86
C VAL A 123 2.00 -4.03 5.58
N LYS A 124 2.81 -3.91 6.65
CA LYS A 124 2.94 -2.68 7.43
C LYS A 124 4.38 -2.46 7.87
N ALA A 125 4.82 -1.21 7.92
CA ALA A 125 6.05 -0.80 8.57
C ALA A 125 5.83 0.40 9.50
N GLU A 126 6.28 0.25 10.73
CA GLU A 126 6.21 1.25 11.80
C GLU A 126 7.64 1.74 12.06
N VAL A 127 7.85 3.05 12.14
CA VAL A 127 9.18 3.64 12.37
C VAL A 127 9.13 4.55 13.58
N ALA A 128 10.07 4.35 14.50
CA ALA A 128 10.09 4.97 15.81
C ALA A 128 11.51 5.35 16.23
N LEU A 129 11.65 6.35 17.10
CA LEU A 129 12.95 6.73 17.66
C LEU A 129 13.33 5.84 18.86
N SER A 130 12.35 5.19 19.48
CA SER A 130 12.53 4.23 20.56
C SER A 130 11.69 2.97 20.33
N LYS A 131 12.23 1.80 20.70
CA LYS A 131 11.49 0.52 20.64
C LYS A 131 10.21 0.53 21.50
N SER A 132 10.17 1.36 22.55
CA SER A 132 8.99 1.48 23.42
C SER A 132 7.75 2.02 22.70
N GLU A 133 7.93 2.79 21.62
CA GLU A 133 6.80 3.38 20.87
C GLU A 133 6.00 2.34 20.08
N PHE A 134 6.50 1.10 19.92
CA PHE A 134 5.80 0.03 19.22
C PHE A 134 4.79 -0.75 20.08
N ASN A 135 4.75 -0.48 21.39
CA ASN A 135 3.92 -1.18 22.38
C ASN A 135 2.78 -0.31 22.93
N THR A 136 2.59 0.91 22.40
CA THR A 136 1.52 1.84 22.77
C THR A 136 0.31 1.61 21.88
#